data_AF-A0A6V8NQS8-F1
#
_entry.id   AF-A0A6V8NQS8-F1
#
_cell.length_a   1.000
_cell.length_b   1.000
_cell.length_c   1.000
_cell.angle_alpha   90.00
_cell.angle_beta   90.00
_cell.angle_gamma   90.00
#
_symmetry.space_group_name_H-M   'P 1'
#
loop_
_entity.id
_entity.type
_entity.pdbx_description
1 polymer ?
#
loop_
_entity_poly.entity_id
_entity_poly.type
_entity_poly.pdbx_seq_one_letter_code
_entity_poly.pdbx_strand_id
1 'polypeptide(L)'
;MTRSKKTLTCPAGVVTEDTYRSETAHTTIYRFLEEKCNCCVLKNKCTNRQKGRTVSINDNYHLILKAKEYLSTDEGKAELKLRPSVERVNGVLKNRFGLGVTKSWGANKYKMQVY
;
A
#
# COMPACT_ATOMS: atom_id res chain seq x y z
N MET A 1 -5.87 33.50 3.78
CA MET A 1 -5.98 32.04 3.59
C MET A 1 -5.27 31.66 2.30
N THR A 2 -3.98 31.32 2.35
CA THR A 2 -3.21 30.90 1.16
C THR A 2 -3.36 29.38 0.97
N ARG A 3 -4.32 29.00 0.13
CA ARG A 3 -4.55 27.60 -0.27
C ARG A 3 -3.43 27.22 -1.25
N SER A 4 -2.35 26.61 -0.74
CA SER A 4 -1.29 26.06 -1.58
C SER A 4 -1.89 24.98 -2.48
N LYS A 5 -1.97 25.24 -3.80
CA LYS A 5 -2.54 24.32 -4.77
C LYS A 5 -1.60 23.12 -4.92
N LYS A 6 -2.04 21.95 -4.46
CA LYS A 6 -1.33 20.69 -4.71
C LYS A 6 -1.68 20.22 -6.12
N THR A 7 -0.69 20.10 -6.98
CA THR A 7 -0.84 19.62 -8.36
C THR A 7 -0.02 18.36 -8.58
N LEU A 8 -0.44 17.52 -9.53
CA LEU A 8 0.29 16.32 -9.92
C LEU A 8 0.44 16.26 -11.44
N THR A 9 1.66 16.03 -11.89
CA THR A 9 2.00 15.92 -13.32
C THR A 9 2.21 14.45 -13.69
N CYS A 10 1.55 13.99 -14.75
CA CYS A 10 1.73 12.64 -15.25
C CYS A 10 2.92 12.55 -16.23
N PRO A 11 3.40 11.33 -16.57
CA PRO A 11 4.52 11.16 -17.51
C PRO A 11 4.25 11.69 -18.93
N ALA A 12 2.99 11.85 -19.32
CA ALA A 12 2.60 12.48 -20.59
C ALA A 12 2.53 14.01 -20.51
N GLY A 13 2.92 14.62 -19.39
CA GLY A 13 2.92 16.07 -19.18
C GLY A 13 1.58 16.68 -18.78
N VAL A 14 0.51 15.88 -18.64
CA VAL A 14 -0.80 16.39 -18.18
C VAL A 14 -0.73 16.68 -16.68
N VAL A 15 -1.16 17.88 -16.27
CA VAL A 15 -1.25 18.30 -14.87
C VAL A 15 -2.70 18.18 -14.40
N THR A 16 -2.90 17.65 -13.20
CA THR A 16 -4.20 17.70 -12.51
C THR A 16 -4.11 18.53 -11.23
N GLU A 17 -5.12 19.37 -11.02
CA GLU A 17 -5.41 20.05 -9.76
C GLU A 17 -6.60 19.41 -9.03
N ASP A 18 -7.28 18.42 -9.64
CA ASP A 18 -8.38 17.70 -9.01
C ASP A 18 -7.82 16.74 -7.98
N THR A 19 -7.79 17.23 -6.74
CA THR A 19 -7.24 16.52 -5.59
C THR A 19 -8.18 16.62 -4.41
N TYR A 20 -8.26 15.52 -3.65
CA TYR A 20 -8.86 15.53 -2.33
C TYR A 20 -8.02 14.73 -1.35
N ARG A 21 -8.24 15.01 -0.08
CA ARG A 21 -7.54 14.37 1.02
C ARG A 21 -8.49 13.37 1.68
N SER A 22 -8.02 12.12 1.84
CA SER A 22 -8.68 11.12 2.67
C SER A 22 -7.95 11.04 3.99
N GLU A 23 -8.58 11.55 5.05
CA GLU A 23 -8.03 11.49 6.41
C GLU A 23 -8.03 10.05 6.94
N THR A 24 -9.08 9.28 6.66
CA THR A 24 -9.18 7.87 7.09
C THR A 24 -8.08 6.99 6.50
N ALA A 25 -7.65 7.25 5.27
CA ALA A 25 -6.58 6.51 4.61
C ALA A 25 -5.22 7.20 4.68
N HIS A 26 -5.11 8.36 5.35
CA HIS A 26 -3.92 9.22 5.37
C HIS A 26 -3.28 9.40 3.98
N THR A 27 -4.12 9.68 2.99
CA THR A 27 -3.73 9.64 1.57
C THR A 27 -4.30 10.84 0.82
N THR A 28 -3.47 11.48 0.00
CA THR A 28 -3.91 12.49 -0.96
C THR A 28 -4.16 11.83 -2.32
N ILE A 29 -5.35 12.05 -2.87
CA ILE A 29 -5.83 11.40 -4.08
C ILE A 29 -5.97 12.44 -5.17
N TYR A 30 -5.32 12.19 -6.30
CA TYR A 30 -5.34 12.99 -7.52
C TYR A 30 -6.10 12.26 -8.62
N ARG A 31 -6.99 12.97 -9.33
CA ARG A 31 -7.80 12.39 -10.40
C ARG A 31 -7.43 13.02 -11.74
N PHE A 32 -7.14 12.18 -12.71
CA PHE A 32 -6.96 12.59 -14.11
C PHE A 32 -8.25 12.30 -14.88
N LEU A 33 -8.76 13.34 -15.54
CA LEU A 33 -9.99 13.26 -16.33
C LEU A 33 -9.87 12.26 -17.47
N GLU A 34 -10.99 11.59 -17.75
CA GLU A 34 -11.07 10.57 -18.79
C GLU A 34 -10.75 11.11 -20.17
N GLU A 35 -11.18 12.34 -20.50
CA GLU A 35 -10.90 12.99 -21.78
C GLU A 35 -9.40 13.06 -22.08
N LYS A 36 -8.60 13.44 -21.09
CA LYS A 36 -7.14 13.54 -21.22
C LYS A 36 -6.48 12.17 -21.25
N CYS A 37 -6.97 11.21 -20.46
CA CYS A 37 -6.42 9.86 -20.43
C CYS A 37 -6.79 9.04 -21.67
N ASN A 38 -7.99 9.21 -22.22
CA ASN A 38 -8.50 8.42 -23.33
C ASN A 38 -7.83 8.78 -24.66
N CYS A 39 -7.42 10.04 -24.83
CA CYS A 39 -6.67 10.52 -25.99
C CYS A 39 -5.14 10.42 -25.81
N CYS A 40 -4.65 9.86 -24.70
CA CYS A 40 -3.22 9.79 -24.42
C CYS A 40 -2.54 8.62 -25.13
N VAL A 41 -1.42 8.89 -25.82
CA VAL A 41 -0.60 7.87 -26.50
C VAL A 41 -0.09 6.80 -25.53
N LEU A 42 0.16 7.19 -24.27
CA LEU A 42 0.63 6.27 -23.22
C LEU A 42 -0.50 5.48 -22.55
N LYS A 43 -1.77 5.65 -22.94
CA LYS A 43 -2.93 5.04 -22.26
C LYS A 43 -2.74 3.54 -22.04
N ASN A 44 -2.42 2.80 -23.09
CA ASN A 44 -2.27 1.34 -23.05
C ASN A 44 -1.12 0.86 -22.14
N LYS A 45 -0.12 1.70 -21.87
CA LYS A 45 0.98 1.42 -20.93
C LYS A 45 0.74 2.00 -19.52
N CYS A 46 -0.28 2.84 -19.38
CA CYS A 46 -0.56 3.60 -18.17
C CYS A 46 -1.71 2.97 -17.39
N THR A 47 -2.92 2.92 -17.96
CA THR A 47 -4.13 2.45 -17.29
C THR A 47 -5.07 1.77 -18.27
N ASN A 48 -5.73 0.69 -17.83
CA ASN A 48 -6.76 0.00 -18.61
C ASN A 48 -8.17 0.54 -18.35
N ARG A 49 -8.32 1.57 -17.49
CA ARG A 49 -9.61 2.16 -17.14
C ARG A 49 -10.04 3.21 -18.15
N GLN A 50 -11.34 3.25 -18.46
CA GLN A 50 -11.93 4.28 -19.34
C GLN A 50 -12.25 5.59 -18.60
N LYS A 51 -12.53 5.53 -17.29
CA LYS A 51 -12.89 6.69 -16.43
C LYS A 51 -11.68 7.52 -15.99
N GLY A 52 -10.59 7.50 -16.76
CA GLY A 52 -9.33 8.14 -16.39
C GLY A 52 -8.50 7.38 -15.35
N ARG A 53 -7.53 8.08 -14.74
CA ARG A 53 -6.57 7.51 -13.78
C ARG A 53 -6.68 8.22 -12.44
N THR A 54 -6.72 7.44 -11.37
CA THR A 54 -6.63 7.94 -10.00
C THR A 54 -5.28 7.57 -9.43
N VAL A 55 -4.56 8.54 -8.86
CA VAL A 55 -3.27 8.34 -8.21
C VAL A 55 -3.40 8.71 -6.73
N SER A 56 -3.02 7.80 -5.86
CA SER A 56 -3.09 7.97 -4.41
C SER A 56 -1.67 8.03 -3.83
N ILE A 57 -1.33 9.13 -3.16
CA ILE A 57 -0.05 9.32 -2.48
C ILE A 57 -0.30 9.28 -0.97
N ASN A 58 0.25 8.26 -0.32
CA ASN A 58 0.18 8.10 1.14
C ASN A 58 1.27 8.95 1.82
N ASP A 59 0.99 9.50 2.99
CA ASP A 59 1.96 10.32 3.74
C ASP A 59 3.23 9.53 4.11
N ASN A 60 3.06 8.24 4.38
CA ASN A 60 4.12 7.34 4.79
C ASN A 60 4.81 6.68 3.59
N TYR A 61 4.60 7.17 2.36
CA TYR A 61 5.25 6.62 1.17
C TYR A 61 6.78 6.60 1.28
N HIS A 62 7.36 7.58 1.98
CA HIS A 62 8.80 7.63 2.25
C HIS A 62 9.30 6.44 3.09
N LEU A 63 8.49 5.91 4.01
CA LEU A 63 8.84 4.70 4.77
C LEU A 63 8.87 3.46 3.87
N ILE A 64 7.96 3.39 2.90
CA ILE A 64 7.93 2.31 1.90
C ILE A 64 9.19 2.37 1.03
N LEU A 65 9.63 3.56 0.62
CA LEU A 65 10.87 3.73 -0.13
C LEU A 65 12.09 3.27 0.67
N LYS A 66 12.24 3.72 1.93
CA LYS A 66 13.33 3.27 2.82
C LYS A 66 13.32 1.76 3.02
N ALA A 67 12.15 1.16 3.22
CA ALA A 67 12.03 -0.29 3.36
C ALA A 67 12.46 -1.02 2.07
N LYS A 68 12.12 -0.50 0.88
CA LYS A 68 12.56 -1.07 -0.40
C LYS A 68 14.07 -0.96 -0.60
N GLU A 69 14.65 0.18 -0.26
CA GLU A 69 16.09 0.39 -0.30
C GLU A 69 16.81 -0.63 0.60
N TYR A 70 16.35 -0.77 1.85
CA TYR A 70 16.90 -1.74 2.78
C TYR A 70 16.74 -3.18 2.28
N LEU A 71 15.55 -3.59 1.85
CA LEU A 71 15.31 -4.95 1.35
C LEU A 71 16.08 -5.29 0.06
N SER A 72 16.65 -4.28 -0.62
CA SER A 72 17.51 -4.47 -1.78
C SER A 72 18.97 -4.76 -1.41
N THR A 73 19.39 -4.50 -0.17
CA THR A 73 20.72 -4.83 0.35
C THR A 73 20.85 -6.33 0.58
N ASP A 74 22.09 -6.82 0.67
CA ASP A 74 22.32 -8.25 0.92
C ASP A 74 21.93 -8.66 2.34
N GLU A 75 22.10 -7.77 3.32
CA GLU A 75 21.58 -7.93 4.69
C GLU A 75 20.05 -8.06 4.70
N GLY A 76 19.35 -7.12 4.07
CA GLY A 76 17.89 -7.15 3.99
C GLY A 76 17.36 -8.39 3.26
N LYS A 77 18.05 -8.84 2.19
CA LYS A 77 17.72 -10.11 1.52
C LYS A 77 17.95 -11.32 2.42
N ALA A 78 19.02 -11.34 3.22
CA ALA A 78 19.31 -12.42 4.15
C ALA A 78 18.23 -12.53 5.24
N GLU A 79 17.82 -11.40 5.81
CA GLU A 79 16.71 -11.37 6.77
C GLU A 79 15.39 -11.79 6.14
N LEU A 80 15.11 -11.37 4.90
CA LEU A 80 13.89 -11.75 4.19
C LEU A 80 13.79 -13.27 3.98
N LYS A 81 14.92 -13.96 3.84
CA LYS A 81 14.97 -15.44 3.76
C LYS A 81 14.54 -16.14 5.05
N LEU A 82 14.59 -15.45 6.21
CA LEU A 82 14.14 -16.01 7.49
C LEU A 82 12.60 -15.96 7.61
N ARG A 83 11.94 -15.04 6.89
CA ARG A 83 10.50 -14.77 6.98
C ARG A 83 9.58 -15.98 6.75
N PRO A 84 9.85 -16.90 5.78
CA PRO A 84 9.00 -18.07 5.55
C PRO A 84 8.87 -18.98 6.78
N SER A 85 9.87 -19.02 7.65
CA SER A 85 9.82 -19.83 8.87
C SER A 85 8.79 -19.31 9.87
N VAL A 86 8.77 -17.99 10.08
CA VAL A 86 7.83 -17.29 10.94
C VAL A 86 6.43 -17.34 10.35
N GLU A 87 6.28 -17.07 9.05
CA GLU A 87 4.98 -17.12 8.37
C GLU A 87 4.34 -18.51 8.42
N ARG A 88 5.16 -19.57 8.30
CA ARG A 88 4.70 -20.96 8.43
C ARG A 88 4.15 -21.24 9.82
N VAL A 89 4.89 -20.86 10.88
CA VAL A 89 4.44 -21.04 12.27
C VAL A 89 3.15 -20.26 12.51
N ASN A 90 3.10 -18.99 12.08
CA ASN A 90 1.90 -18.16 12.19
C ASN A 90 0.70 -18.78 11.45
N GLY A 91 0.92 -19.35 10.26
CA GLY A 91 -0.12 -20.05 9.50
C GLY A 91 -0.64 -21.28 10.24
N VAL A 92 0.24 -22.08 10.83
CA VAL A 92 -0.13 -23.23 11.67
C VAL A 92 -0.94 -22.79 12.89
N LEU A 93 -0.47 -21.76 13.61
CA LEU A 93 -1.16 -21.21 14.78
C LEU A 93 -2.56 -20.71 14.43
N LYS A 94 -2.69 -19.97 13.32
CA LYS A 94 -3.98 -19.44 12.87
C LYS A 94 -4.95 -20.54 12.44
N ASN A 95 -4.50 -21.49 11.62
CA ASN A 95 -5.37 -22.46 10.96
C ASN A 95 -5.64 -23.71 11.79
N ARG A 96 -4.67 -24.18 12.58
CA ARG A 96 -4.79 -25.42 13.37
C ARG A 96 -5.09 -25.16 14.84
N PHE A 97 -4.56 -24.07 15.39
CA PHE A 97 -4.66 -23.77 16.82
C PHE A 97 -5.64 -22.62 17.13
N GLY A 98 -6.41 -22.16 16.13
CA GLY A 98 -7.53 -21.25 16.37
C GLY A 98 -7.14 -19.82 16.75
N LEU A 99 -5.88 -19.41 16.50
CA LEU A 99 -5.41 -18.03 16.78
C LEU A 99 -6.21 -16.97 15.99
N GLY A 100 -6.88 -17.37 14.89
CA GLY A 100 -7.77 -16.48 14.11
C GLY A 100 -9.19 -16.34 14.67
N VAL A 101 -9.59 -17.17 15.64
CA VAL A 101 -10.94 -17.23 16.24
C VAL A 101 -11.02 -16.43 17.54
N THR A 102 -9.90 -15.85 18.00
CA THR A 102 -9.80 -15.08 19.25
C THR A 102 -10.47 -13.70 19.13
N LYS A 103 -11.79 -13.68 18.92
CA LYS A 103 -12.63 -12.53 19.25
C LYS A 103 -12.80 -12.52 20.76
N SER A 104 -11.91 -11.82 21.45
CA SER A 104 -12.13 -11.26 22.79
C SER A 104 -12.53 -12.22 23.94
N TRP A 105 -11.75 -13.26 24.24
CA TRP A 105 -11.84 -13.96 25.53
C TRP A 105 -10.44 -14.15 26.14
N GLY A 106 -10.30 -13.78 27.41
CA GLY A 106 -9.02 -13.49 28.06
C GLY A 106 -7.95 -14.58 27.97
N ALA A 107 -6.69 -14.13 27.94
CA ALA A 107 -5.48 -14.95 27.74
C ALA A 107 -5.36 -16.17 28.67
N ASN A 108 -5.92 -16.10 29.88
CA ASN A 108 -5.91 -17.19 30.87
C ASN A 108 -6.63 -18.47 30.43
N LYS A 109 -7.49 -18.44 29.40
CA LYS A 109 -8.30 -19.60 29.00
C LYS A 109 -7.63 -20.54 28.00
N TYR A 110 -6.42 -20.24 27.50
CA TYR A 110 -5.76 -21.09 26.50
C TYR A 110 -4.35 -21.51 26.92
N LYS A 111 -4.11 -22.82 26.95
CA LYS A 111 -2.76 -23.40 27.04
C LYS A 111 -2.14 -23.36 25.63
N MET A 112 -1.46 -22.27 25.30
CA MET A 112 -0.51 -22.32 24.17
C MET A 112 0.63 -23.25 24.58
N GLN A 113 0.65 -24.46 24.02
CA GLN A 113 1.79 -25.34 24.17
C GLN A 113 2.87 -24.86 23.21
N VAL A 114 3.74 -23.97 23.72
CA VAL A 114 4.97 -23.59 23.03
C VAL A 114 5.94 -24.75 23.21
N TYR A 115 6.38 -25.36 22.11
CA TYR A 115 7.43 -26.36 22.09
C TYR A 115 8.78 -25.68 21.92
#